data_AF-A0AA36CK64-F1
#
_entry.id   AF-A0AA36CK64-F1
#
_cell.length_a   1.000
_cell.length_b   1.000
_cell.length_c   1.000
_cell.angle_alpha   90.00
_cell.angle_beta   90.00
_cell.angle_gamma   90.00
#
_symmetry.space_group_name_H-M   'P 1'
#
loop_
_entity.id
_entity.type
_entity.pdbx_description
1 polymer ?
#
loop_
_entity_poly.entity_id
_entity_poly.type
_entity_poly.pdbx_seq_one_letter_code
_entity_poly.pdbx_strand_id
1 'polypeptide(L)'
;MGQSVAKADNFAWSYTEEPHATRRKEILAKYPQVKELFGQDPAFKPTVACMVLAQICFAYLLRGEDVIDTDVPSEIECHFFTTTLRKALWVVLQPVFYGIRPLLIYPKAVTDLELVNIAIQLSFNYAVYHYWGVKSLLYLFGGLVLGLGPHPLAGHFIAEHYTFQPGQETYSYYGLLNHVTFNVGYHVEHHDFPFVPGCNLPKVRHIAPEFYKDIKSHDSWTAVIYNFITDPKISLRNRIKRKLAPESEQHFYGVGTNETNYVYRSAEKLIKLASLPHMKSS
;
A
#
# COMPACT_ATOMS: atom_id res chain seq x y z
N MET A 1 14.02 -28.59 -8.10
CA MET A 1 12.63 -28.96 -8.46
C MET A 1 11.76 -27.76 -8.15
N GLY A 2 11.06 -27.19 -9.13
CA GLY A 2 10.16 -26.06 -8.91
C GLY A 2 8.72 -26.55 -8.95
N GLN A 3 7.90 -26.20 -7.96
CA GLN A 3 6.47 -26.44 -8.05
C GLN A 3 5.87 -25.51 -9.11
N SER A 4 5.06 -26.08 -10.01
CA SER A 4 4.24 -25.29 -10.93
C SER A 4 3.06 -24.73 -10.15
N VAL A 5 2.95 -23.40 -10.07
CA VAL A 5 1.73 -22.74 -9.57
C VAL A 5 0.57 -23.18 -10.46
N ALA A 6 -0.57 -23.52 -9.86
CA ALA A 6 -1.78 -23.84 -10.59
C ALA A 6 -2.16 -22.63 -11.46
N LYS A 7 -2.36 -22.87 -12.75
CA LYS A 7 -2.85 -21.84 -13.65
C LYS A 7 -4.31 -21.52 -13.31
N ALA A 8 -4.52 -20.55 -12.42
CA ALA A 8 -5.72 -19.76 -12.46
C ALA A 8 -5.67 -18.94 -13.76
N ASP A 9 -6.23 -19.46 -14.86
CA ASP A 9 -6.06 -18.87 -16.20
C ASP A 9 -6.64 -17.44 -16.29
N ASN A 10 -7.58 -17.07 -15.41
CA ASN A 10 -8.18 -15.75 -15.30
C ASN A 10 -8.42 -15.33 -13.83
N PHE A 11 -8.68 -14.04 -13.61
CA PHE A 11 -9.17 -13.52 -12.32
C PHE A 11 -10.62 -13.96 -12.05
N ALA A 12 -10.99 -14.06 -10.77
CA ALA A 12 -12.39 -14.21 -10.37
C ALA A 12 -13.14 -12.88 -10.61
N TRP A 13 -14.32 -12.94 -11.20
CA TRP A 13 -15.19 -11.77 -11.40
C TRP A 13 -16.42 -11.85 -10.51
N SER A 14 -16.73 -10.75 -9.82
CA SER A 14 -17.97 -10.59 -9.05
C SER A 14 -18.90 -9.62 -9.77
N TYR A 15 -20.19 -9.97 -9.83
CA TYR A 15 -21.26 -9.18 -10.44
C TYR A 15 -22.27 -8.66 -9.40
N THR A 16 -22.03 -8.91 -8.12
CA THR A 16 -22.83 -8.40 -7.00
C THR A 16 -22.14 -7.20 -6.35
N GLU A 17 -22.92 -6.37 -5.64
CA GLU A 17 -22.38 -5.32 -4.78
C GLU A 17 -21.36 -5.87 -3.76
N GLU A 18 -20.50 -4.99 -3.27
CA GLU A 18 -19.53 -5.33 -2.23
C GLU A 18 -20.27 -5.71 -0.93
N PRO A 19 -19.98 -6.88 -0.32
CA PRO A 19 -20.75 -7.37 0.84
C PRO A 19 -20.70 -6.42 2.04
N HIS A 20 -19.65 -5.58 2.11
CA HIS A 20 -19.47 -4.54 3.12
C HIS A 20 -20.58 -3.48 3.10
N ALA A 21 -21.07 -3.08 1.93
CA ALA A 21 -22.13 -2.07 1.82
C ALA A 21 -23.49 -2.59 2.32
N THR A 22 -23.81 -3.85 2.02
CA THR A 22 -25.03 -4.53 2.50
C THR A 22 -24.95 -4.79 4.00
N ARG A 23 -23.87 -5.40 4.47
CA ARG A 23 -23.67 -5.72 5.90
C ARG A 23 -23.65 -4.46 6.78
N ARG A 24 -23.07 -3.34 6.31
CA ARG A 24 -23.18 -2.02 6.96
C ARG A 24 -24.64 -1.59 7.16
N LYS A 25 -25.49 -1.71 6.13
CA LYS A 25 -26.92 -1.34 6.20
C LYS A 25 -27.66 -2.21 7.22
N GLU A 26 -27.43 -3.53 7.20
CA GLU A 26 -28.06 -4.49 8.11
C GLU A 26 -27.63 -4.28 9.57
N ILE A 27 -26.33 -4.13 9.82
CA ILE A 27 -25.79 -3.85 11.17
C ILE A 27 -26.33 -2.51 11.69
N LEU A 28 -26.38 -1.45 10.87
CA LEU A 28 -26.93 -0.16 11.32
C LEU A 28 -28.45 -0.17 11.56
N ALA A 29 -29.19 -1.07 10.91
CA ALA A 29 -30.61 -1.26 11.16
C ALA A 29 -30.86 -2.01 12.47
N LYS A 30 -30.03 -3.02 12.79
CA LYS A 30 -30.16 -3.84 14.02
C LYS A 30 -29.49 -3.21 15.25
N TYR A 31 -28.38 -2.52 15.04
CA TYR A 31 -27.49 -1.96 16.07
C TYR A 31 -27.14 -0.49 15.76
N PRO A 32 -28.11 0.43 15.83
CA PRO A 32 -27.89 1.85 15.53
C PRO A 32 -26.83 2.51 16.41
N GLN A 33 -26.58 2.00 17.62
CA GLN A 33 -25.53 2.46 18.54
C GLN A 33 -24.10 2.31 17.99
N VAL A 34 -23.88 1.51 16.93
CA VAL A 34 -22.59 1.45 16.24
C VAL A 34 -22.17 2.83 15.70
N LYS A 35 -23.14 3.74 15.44
CA LYS A 35 -22.86 5.13 15.05
C LYS A 35 -22.15 5.94 16.14
N GLU A 36 -22.29 5.58 17.41
CA GLU A 36 -21.60 6.25 18.53
C GLU A 36 -20.09 5.97 18.53
N LEU A 37 -19.65 4.93 17.80
CA LEU A 37 -18.25 4.60 17.62
C LEU A 37 -17.57 5.43 16.51
N PHE A 38 -18.34 6.18 15.72
CA PHE A 38 -17.83 6.94 14.57
C PHE A 38 -17.05 8.18 15.06
N GLY A 39 -15.96 8.51 14.36
CA GLY A 39 -15.21 9.74 14.60
C GLY A 39 -13.70 9.54 14.54
N GLN A 40 -12.98 10.48 15.13
CA GLN A 40 -11.53 10.44 15.22
C GLN A 40 -11.09 9.68 16.48
N ASP A 41 -10.07 8.85 16.37
CA ASP A 41 -9.43 8.25 17.55
C ASP A 41 -8.83 9.38 18.41
N PRO A 42 -9.25 9.55 19.68
CA PRO A 42 -8.64 10.56 20.55
C PRO A 42 -7.15 10.30 20.81
N ALA A 43 -6.69 9.04 20.72
CA ALA A 43 -5.28 8.69 20.78
C ALA A 43 -4.52 9.08 19.52
N PHE A 44 -5.16 9.29 18.37
CA PHE A 44 -4.48 9.73 17.14
C PHE A 44 -3.82 11.09 17.29
N LYS A 45 -4.36 12.01 18.10
CA LYS A 45 -3.73 13.32 18.33
C LYS A 45 -2.38 13.20 19.05
N PRO A 46 -2.26 12.58 20.25
CA PRO A 46 -0.97 12.36 20.89
C PRO A 46 -0.11 11.33 20.15
N THR A 47 -0.68 10.28 19.54
CA THR A 47 0.09 9.29 18.76
C THR A 47 0.68 9.91 17.51
N VAL A 48 -0.05 10.73 16.73
CA VAL A 48 0.52 11.47 15.60
C VAL A 48 1.48 12.55 16.07
N ALA A 49 1.23 13.26 17.17
CA ALA A 49 2.22 14.19 17.70
C ALA A 49 3.52 13.47 18.11
N CYS A 50 3.41 12.31 18.77
CA CYS A 50 4.55 11.50 19.19
C CYS A 50 5.22 10.78 18.01
N MET A 51 4.46 10.31 17.02
CA MET A 51 4.97 9.76 15.76
C MET A 51 5.62 10.83 14.91
N VAL A 52 5.10 12.06 14.84
CA VAL A 52 5.74 13.18 14.12
C VAL A 52 6.99 13.63 14.87
N LEU A 53 6.99 13.68 16.21
CA LEU A 53 8.21 13.93 16.99
C LEU A 53 9.23 12.79 16.83
N ALA A 54 8.78 11.53 16.78
CA ALA A 54 9.62 10.36 16.55
C ALA A 54 10.04 10.23 15.09
N GLN A 55 9.26 10.71 14.12
CA GLN A 55 9.60 10.80 12.70
C GLN A 55 10.49 12.00 12.44
N ILE A 56 10.40 13.09 13.20
CA ILE A 56 11.39 14.17 13.20
C ILE A 56 12.68 13.66 13.83
N CYS A 57 12.61 12.90 14.92
CA CYS A 57 13.76 12.26 15.57
C CYS A 57 14.39 11.18 14.65
N PHE A 58 13.60 10.33 14.01
CA PHE A 58 14.08 9.33 13.07
C PHE A 58 14.50 9.97 11.75
N ALA A 59 13.86 11.02 11.23
CA ALA A 59 14.36 11.80 10.09
C ALA A 59 15.65 12.57 10.44
N TYR A 60 15.89 12.83 11.73
CA TYR A 60 17.13 13.36 12.24
C TYR A 60 18.22 12.27 12.42
N LEU A 61 17.83 11.00 12.61
CA LEU A 61 18.73 9.86 12.87
C LEU A 61 18.92 8.87 11.68
N LEU A 62 17.99 8.84 10.71
CA LEU A 62 17.70 7.74 9.78
C LEU A 62 17.03 8.31 8.49
N ARG A 63 17.82 8.81 7.53
CA ARG A 63 17.31 9.45 6.30
C ARG A 63 17.27 8.54 5.06
N GLY A 64 16.07 8.24 4.54
CA GLY A 64 15.88 7.96 3.11
C GLY A 64 14.74 7.02 2.69
N GLU A 65 13.81 7.55 1.89
CA GLU A 65 12.84 6.84 1.02
C GLU A 65 12.64 7.65 -0.28
N ASP A 66 12.24 6.98 -1.38
CA ASP A 66 11.10 7.37 -2.27
C ASP A 66 11.07 6.50 -3.58
N VAL A 67 9.97 6.23 -4.31
CA VAL A 67 8.49 6.07 -4.08
C VAL A 67 7.74 6.08 -5.44
N ILE A 68 6.42 5.80 -5.51
CA ILE A 68 5.37 6.64 -6.19
C ILE A 68 3.97 5.97 -6.30
N ASP A 69 3.80 4.82 -6.95
CA ASP A 69 3.64 3.51 -6.30
C ASP A 69 4.20 2.40 -7.23
N THR A 70 5.28 1.76 -6.78
CA THR A 70 6.30 1.05 -7.57
C THR A 70 6.23 -0.47 -7.43
N ASP A 71 5.12 -1.03 -6.93
CA ASP A 71 4.99 -2.36 -6.29
C ASP A 71 5.10 -3.60 -7.22
N VAL A 72 4.53 -3.51 -8.43
CA VAL A 72 4.21 -4.66 -9.32
C VAL A 72 5.32 -5.06 -10.32
N PRO A 73 5.99 -6.23 -10.25
CA PRO A 73 7.06 -6.64 -11.18
C PRO A 73 6.81 -6.31 -12.65
N SER A 74 7.75 -5.60 -13.28
CA SER A 74 7.66 -5.27 -14.70
C SER A 74 7.75 -6.53 -15.58
N GLU A 75 7.22 -6.49 -16.80
CA GLU A 75 7.23 -7.64 -17.73
C GLU A 75 8.61 -8.29 -17.90
N ILE A 76 9.68 -7.47 -17.90
CA ILE A 76 11.07 -7.94 -17.97
C ILE A 76 11.46 -8.75 -16.73
N GLU A 77 11.07 -8.30 -15.54
CA GLU A 77 11.31 -9.03 -14.29
C GLU A 77 10.52 -10.34 -14.24
N CYS A 78 9.24 -10.30 -14.61
CA CYS A 78 8.38 -11.47 -14.72
C CYS A 78 8.96 -12.54 -15.65
N HIS A 79 9.63 -12.14 -16.74
CA HIS A 79 10.26 -13.05 -17.69
C HIS A 79 11.63 -13.59 -17.20
N PHE A 80 12.41 -12.78 -16.48
CA PHE A 80 13.78 -13.12 -16.07
C PHE A 80 13.85 -13.98 -14.79
N PHE A 81 13.00 -13.69 -13.80
CA PHE A 81 13.08 -14.23 -12.45
C PHE A 81 12.21 -15.49 -12.24
N THR A 82 12.36 -16.49 -13.12
CA THR A 82 11.47 -17.66 -13.21
C THR A 82 11.88 -18.88 -12.38
N THR A 83 13.15 -19.02 -12.00
CA THR A 83 13.68 -20.19 -11.26
C THR A 83 13.84 -19.92 -9.75
N THR A 84 13.89 -20.95 -8.90
CA THR A 84 13.94 -20.80 -7.43
C THR A 84 15.04 -19.84 -6.94
N LEU A 85 16.27 -20.00 -7.45
CA LEU A 85 17.40 -19.13 -7.08
C LEU A 85 17.17 -17.68 -7.56
N ARG A 86 16.54 -17.50 -8.72
CA ARG A 86 16.24 -16.18 -9.29
C ARG A 86 15.07 -15.51 -8.59
N LYS A 87 14.02 -16.24 -8.19
CA LYS A 87 12.93 -15.70 -7.36
C LYS A 87 13.45 -15.24 -5.99
N ALA A 88 14.33 -16.02 -5.36
CA ALA A 88 15.00 -15.61 -4.13
C ALA A 88 15.81 -14.31 -4.34
N LEU A 89 16.55 -14.22 -5.45
CA LEU A 89 17.26 -13.00 -5.83
C LEU A 89 16.31 -11.82 -6.12
N TRP A 90 15.15 -12.06 -6.74
CA TRP A 90 14.15 -11.03 -7.02
C TRP A 90 13.54 -10.47 -5.73
N VAL A 91 13.23 -11.31 -4.75
CA VAL A 91 12.76 -10.87 -3.43
C VAL A 91 13.80 -10.01 -2.71
N VAL A 92 15.09 -10.33 -2.84
CA VAL A 92 16.19 -9.48 -2.31
C VAL A 92 16.30 -8.14 -3.08
N LEU A 93 15.91 -8.10 -4.36
CA LEU A 93 15.98 -6.92 -5.23
C LEU A 93 14.67 -6.11 -5.32
N GLN A 94 13.58 -6.57 -4.67
CA GLN A 94 12.27 -5.93 -4.65
C GLN A 94 12.33 -4.38 -4.53
N PRO A 95 13.08 -3.77 -3.57
CA PRO A 95 13.08 -2.32 -3.35
C PRO A 95 13.71 -1.52 -4.49
N VAL A 96 14.64 -2.12 -5.24
CA VAL A 96 15.27 -1.45 -6.40
C VAL A 96 14.25 -1.24 -7.50
N PHE A 97 13.45 -2.27 -7.78
CA PHE A 97 12.35 -2.13 -8.73
C PHE A 97 11.24 -1.23 -8.17
N TYR A 98 11.07 -1.26 -6.84
CA TYR A 98 10.24 -0.34 -6.05
C TYR A 98 10.75 1.11 -5.96
N GLY A 99 11.77 1.53 -6.72
CA GLY A 99 12.10 2.95 -6.91
C GLY A 99 11.83 3.44 -8.34
N ILE A 100 12.01 2.56 -9.33
CA ILE A 100 12.14 2.94 -10.75
C ILE A 100 10.79 2.90 -11.50
N ARG A 101 9.84 2.10 -11.02
CA ARG A 101 8.75 1.56 -11.84
C ARG A 101 7.66 2.55 -12.32
N PRO A 102 7.12 3.48 -11.52
CA PRO A 102 6.06 4.40 -11.95
C PRO A 102 6.58 5.53 -12.82
N LEU A 103 7.86 5.86 -12.67
CA LEU A 103 8.59 6.74 -13.59
C LEU A 103 8.56 6.21 -15.03
N LEU A 104 8.37 4.88 -15.20
CA LEU A 104 8.22 4.21 -16.48
C LEU A 104 6.76 3.85 -16.83
N ILE A 105 5.92 3.49 -15.85
CA ILE A 105 4.58 2.93 -16.08
C ILE A 105 3.45 3.98 -16.03
N TYR A 106 3.54 4.97 -15.14
CA TYR A 106 2.49 5.99 -14.99
C TYR A 106 3.09 7.36 -14.60
N PRO A 107 3.70 8.06 -15.56
CA PRO A 107 4.28 9.39 -15.32
C PRO A 107 3.15 10.40 -15.06
N LYS A 108 2.89 10.69 -13.79
CA LYS A 108 2.03 11.80 -13.38
C LYS A 108 2.67 13.13 -13.78
N ALA A 109 1.83 14.13 -14.05
CA ALA A 109 2.32 15.51 -14.20
C ALA A 109 2.93 15.96 -12.87
N VAL A 110 4.22 16.27 -12.88
CA VAL A 110 4.95 16.66 -11.67
C VAL A 110 4.43 18.01 -11.18
N THR A 111 3.91 18.03 -9.97
CA THR A 111 3.38 19.22 -9.30
C THR A 111 4.48 20.03 -8.63
N ASP A 112 4.19 21.30 -8.32
CA ASP A 112 5.16 22.18 -7.65
C ASP A 112 5.54 21.66 -6.25
N LEU A 113 4.62 20.96 -5.56
CA LEU A 113 4.88 20.34 -4.25
C LEU A 113 5.75 19.09 -4.35
N GLU A 114 5.61 18.28 -5.40
CA GLU A 114 6.49 17.13 -5.63
C GLU A 114 7.93 17.58 -5.92
N LEU A 115 8.13 18.69 -6.65
CA LEU A 115 9.47 19.28 -6.84
C LEU A 115 10.10 19.73 -5.51
N VAL A 116 9.30 20.33 -4.61
CA VAL A 116 9.76 20.71 -3.26
C VAL A 116 10.08 19.46 -2.42
N ASN A 117 9.24 18.41 -2.48
CA ASN A 117 9.50 17.16 -1.77
C ASN A 117 10.80 16.49 -2.26
N ILE A 118 11.02 16.40 -3.57
CA ILE A 118 12.25 15.86 -4.17
C ILE A 118 13.48 16.67 -3.69
N ALA A 119 13.40 18.01 -3.70
CA ALA A 119 14.50 18.85 -3.22
C ALA A 119 14.80 18.62 -1.73
N ILE A 120 13.77 18.42 -0.91
CA ILE A 120 13.91 18.06 0.51
C ILE A 120 14.55 16.68 0.62
N GLN A 121 14.01 15.62 0.01
CA GLN A 121 14.49 14.23 0.09
C GLN A 121 15.94 14.07 -0.43
N LEU A 122 16.34 14.81 -1.48
CA LEU A 122 17.73 14.80 -1.97
C LEU A 122 18.68 15.52 -1.00
N SER A 123 18.31 16.69 -0.49
CA SER A 123 19.08 17.40 0.55
C SER A 123 19.17 16.56 1.84
N PHE A 124 18.12 15.79 2.10
CA PHE A 124 17.99 14.89 3.22
C PHE A 124 19.00 13.74 3.12
N ASN A 125 18.93 12.95 2.05
CA ASN A 125 19.86 11.85 1.77
C ASN A 125 21.32 12.31 1.63
N TYR A 126 21.56 13.47 1.02
CA TYR A 126 22.90 14.06 0.91
C TYR A 126 23.50 14.32 2.30
N ALA A 127 22.74 14.85 3.26
CA ALA A 127 23.24 15.05 4.61
C ALA A 127 23.56 13.72 5.31
N VAL A 128 22.75 12.66 5.13
CA VAL A 128 23.11 11.36 5.74
C VAL A 128 24.38 10.79 5.14
N TYR A 129 24.56 10.90 3.83
CA TYR A 129 25.81 10.54 3.17
C TYR A 129 26.99 11.36 3.71
N HIS A 130 26.82 12.68 3.87
CA HIS A 130 27.88 13.58 4.33
C HIS A 130 28.30 13.33 5.79
N TYR A 131 27.35 13.14 6.70
CA TYR A 131 27.63 13.00 8.14
C TYR A 131 27.88 11.55 8.59
N TRP A 132 27.26 10.54 7.96
CA TRP A 132 27.34 9.14 8.39
C TRP A 132 27.68 8.14 7.27
N GLY A 133 27.98 8.62 6.05
CA GLY A 133 28.54 7.82 4.96
C GLY A 133 27.60 6.80 4.31
N VAL A 134 28.10 6.14 3.27
CA VAL A 134 27.32 5.22 2.41
C VAL A 134 26.75 4.01 3.16
N LYS A 135 27.40 3.54 4.23
CA LYS A 135 26.90 2.40 5.04
C LYS A 135 25.55 2.69 5.67
N SER A 136 25.32 3.95 6.06
CA SER A 136 24.07 4.38 6.68
C SER A 136 22.91 4.38 5.67
N LEU A 137 23.16 4.85 4.43
CA LEU A 137 22.19 4.72 3.34
C LEU A 137 21.85 3.25 3.02
N LEU A 138 22.86 2.37 2.96
CA LEU A 138 22.66 0.94 2.71
C LEU A 138 21.88 0.25 3.84
N TYR A 139 22.09 0.65 5.10
CA TYR A 139 21.32 0.15 6.23
C TYR A 139 19.84 0.56 6.15
N LEU A 140 19.56 1.81 5.80
CA LEU A 140 18.20 2.35 5.70
C LEU A 140 17.42 1.72 4.54
N PHE A 141 18.06 1.64 3.36
CA PHE A 141 17.53 0.90 2.22
C PHE A 141 17.28 -0.57 2.57
N GLY A 142 18.24 -1.20 3.28
CA GLY A 142 18.13 -2.56 3.82
C GLY A 142 16.91 -2.76 4.73
N GLY A 143 16.65 -1.81 5.62
CA GLY A 143 15.51 -1.81 6.53
C GLY A 143 14.17 -1.72 5.79
N LEU A 144 14.07 -0.86 4.78
CA LEU A 144 12.89 -0.71 3.92
C LEU A 144 12.51 -2.05 3.24
N VAL A 145 13.50 -2.76 2.66
CA VAL A 145 13.30 -4.08 2.02
C VAL A 145 12.61 -5.04 2.98
N LEU A 146 13.18 -5.15 4.18
CA LEU A 146 12.81 -6.18 5.12
C LEU A 146 11.46 -5.85 5.75
N GLY A 147 11.21 -4.58 6.05
CA GLY A 147 9.96 -4.08 6.65
C GLY A 147 8.73 -4.22 5.76
N LEU A 148 8.83 -3.92 4.46
CA LEU A 148 7.72 -4.02 3.51
C LEU A 148 7.58 -5.41 2.86
N GLY A 149 8.65 -6.20 2.81
CA GLY A 149 8.66 -7.53 2.20
C GLY A 149 8.40 -8.67 3.20
N PRO A 150 9.46 -9.37 3.68
CA PRO A 150 9.33 -10.58 4.49
C PRO A 150 8.91 -10.35 5.96
N HIS A 151 8.77 -9.12 6.43
CA HIS A 151 8.40 -8.86 7.82
C HIS A 151 7.00 -9.44 8.15
N PRO A 152 6.80 -10.08 9.32
CA PRO A 152 5.51 -10.65 9.72
C PRO A 152 4.31 -9.71 9.60
N LEU A 153 4.51 -8.40 9.77
CA LEU A 153 3.43 -7.41 9.64
C LEU A 153 2.99 -7.21 8.17
N ALA A 154 3.91 -7.19 7.21
CA ALA A 154 3.61 -7.00 5.79
C ALA A 154 2.70 -8.10 5.22
N GLY A 155 2.55 -9.23 5.91
CA GLY A 155 1.58 -10.26 5.59
C GLY A 155 0.11 -9.78 5.63
N HIS A 156 -0.18 -8.63 6.26
CA HIS A 156 -1.51 -8.03 6.21
C HIS A 156 -1.93 -7.66 4.77
N PHE A 157 -1.04 -7.07 3.97
CA PHE A 157 -1.31 -6.71 2.56
C PHE A 157 -1.74 -7.92 1.70
N ILE A 158 -1.27 -9.11 2.06
CA ILE A 158 -1.65 -10.37 1.42
C ILE A 158 -2.96 -10.88 2.02
N ALA A 159 -3.06 -10.96 3.35
CA ALA A 159 -4.20 -11.49 4.09
C ALA A 159 -5.51 -10.75 3.74
N GLU A 160 -5.44 -9.43 3.65
CA GLU A 160 -6.59 -8.54 3.56
C GLU A 160 -7.25 -8.53 2.18
N HIS A 161 -6.47 -8.84 1.13
CA HIS A 161 -6.86 -8.57 -0.25
C HIS A 161 -6.64 -9.72 -1.24
N TYR A 162 -6.22 -10.90 -0.79
CA TYR A 162 -6.19 -12.12 -1.61
C TYR A 162 -7.24 -13.14 -1.16
N THR A 163 -7.81 -13.87 -2.10
CA THR A 163 -8.89 -14.82 -1.86
C THR A 163 -8.38 -16.20 -1.44
N PHE A 164 -8.39 -16.44 -0.12
CA PHE A 164 -8.04 -17.72 0.51
C PHE A 164 -9.23 -18.68 0.67
N GLN A 165 -10.44 -18.26 0.32
CA GLN A 165 -11.59 -19.13 0.06
C GLN A 165 -12.50 -18.55 -1.03
N PRO A 166 -13.19 -19.38 -1.82
CA PRO A 166 -14.21 -18.91 -2.76
C PRO A 166 -15.31 -18.11 -2.04
N GLY A 167 -15.76 -17.00 -2.64
CA GLY A 167 -16.88 -16.20 -2.15
C GLY A 167 -16.56 -15.20 -1.02
N GLN A 168 -15.34 -15.17 -0.48
CA GLN A 168 -14.91 -14.15 0.49
C GLN A 168 -13.73 -13.34 -0.05
N GLU A 169 -13.88 -12.01 -0.09
CA GLU A 169 -12.97 -11.10 -0.77
C GLU A 169 -11.90 -10.51 0.17
N THR A 170 -12.25 -10.35 1.44
CA THR A 170 -11.47 -9.68 2.49
C THR A 170 -11.46 -10.51 3.77
N TYR A 171 -10.40 -10.41 4.58
CA TYR A 171 -10.19 -11.25 5.76
C TYR A 171 -9.64 -10.42 6.91
N SER A 172 -10.13 -10.68 8.11
CA SER A 172 -9.59 -10.08 9.34
C SER A 172 -8.55 -11.00 10.01
N TYR A 173 -7.71 -10.43 10.86
CA TYR A 173 -6.70 -11.09 11.69
C TYR A 173 -6.75 -10.50 13.11
N TYR A 174 -6.97 -11.34 14.12
CA TYR A 174 -7.15 -10.90 15.51
C TYR A 174 -6.00 -11.30 16.44
N GLY A 175 -4.91 -11.83 15.90
CA GLY A 175 -3.76 -12.28 16.69
C GLY A 175 -2.85 -11.15 17.18
N LEU A 176 -1.82 -11.51 17.95
CA LEU A 176 -0.93 -10.58 18.67
C LEU A 176 -0.36 -9.44 17.81
N LEU A 177 -0.03 -9.71 16.54
CA LEU A 177 0.56 -8.71 15.64
C LEU A 177 -0.41 -7.54 15.34
N ASN A 178 -1.72 -7.74 15.53
CA ASN A 178 -2.73 -6.72 15.26
C ASN A 178 -2.65 -5.55 16.26
N HIS A 179 -2.19 -5.82 17.49
CA HIS A 179 -2.03 -4.79 18.52
C HIS A 179 -0.90 -3.81 18.19
N VAL A 180 0.18 -4.27 17.55
CA VAL A 180 1.28 -3.40 17.11
C VAL A 180 1.01 -2.70 15.77
N THR A 181 -0.07 -3.07 15.07
CA THR A 181 -0.60 -2.41 13.88
C THR A 181 -1.93 -1.68 14.16
N PHE A 182 -2.15 -1.22 15.40
CA PHE A 182 -3.28 -0.37 15.77
C PHE A 182 -4.67 -0.90 15.33
N ASN A 183 -4.89 -2.21 15.45
CA ASN A 183 -6.12 -2.90 15.06
C ASN A 183 -6.44 -2.93 13.54
N VAL A 184 -5.49 -2.63 12.64
CA VAL A 184 -5.66 -2.77 11.17
C VAL A 184 -6.26 -4.12 10.75
N GLY A 185 -5.87 -5.21 11.42
CA GLY A 185 -6.39 -6.56 11.19
C GLY A 185 -7.88 -6.74 11.50
N TYR A 186 -8.59 -5.78 12.08
CA TYR A 186 -10.07 -5.74 12.04
C TYR A 186 -10.56 -5.23 10.66
N HIS A 187 -10.04 -5.85 9.61
CA HIS A 187 -10.10 -5.33 8.24
C HIS A 187 -11.50 -5.42 7.64
N VAL A 188 -12.23 -6.52 7.89
CA VAL A 188 -13.62 -6.69 7.46
C VAL A 188 -14.52 -5.68 8.16
N GLU A 189 -14.33 -5.48 9.47
CA GLU A 189 -15.01 -4.47 10.26
C GLU A 189 -14.69 -3.04 9.79
N HIS A 190 -13.45 -2.77 9.36
CA HIS A 190 -13.04 -1.48 8.81
C HIS A 190 -13.72 -1.17 7.47
N HIS A 191 -13.75 -2.13 6.53
CA HIS A 191 -14.48 -1.94 5.26
C HIS A 191 -15.99 -1.77 5.49
N ASP A 192 -16.57 -2.44 6.49
CA ASP A 192 -17.95 -2.21 6.91
C ASP A 192 -18.14 -0.81 7.51
N PHE A 193 -17.16 -0.29 8.25
CA PHE A 193 -17.27 0.97 8.99
C PHE A 193 -16.00 1.83 8.90
N PRO A 194 -15.69 2.44 7.74
CA PRO A 194 -14.44 3.17 7.52
C PRO A 194 -14.33 4.47 8.34
N PHE A 195 -15.44 4.93 8.92
CA PHE A 195 -15.50 6.09 9.82
C PHE A 195 -15.41 5.70 11.32
N VAL A 196 -15.25 4.41 11.63
CA VAL A 196 -14.92 3.93 12.98
C VAL A 196 -13.40 3.80 13.10
N PRO A 197 -12.76 4.44 14.09
CA PRO A 197 -11.32 4.36 14.28
C PRO A 197 -10.88 2.96 14.72
N GLY A 198 -9.62 2.59 14.44
CA GLY A 198 -9.03 1.30 14.81
C GLY A 198 -9.21 0.91 16.29
N CYS A 199 -9.12 1.86 17.21
CA CYS A 199 -9.34 1.63 18.65
C CYS A 199 -10.79 1.18 18.99
N ASN A 200 -11.77 1.48 18.13
CA ASN A 200 -13.18 1.13 18.28
C ASN A 200 -13.62 -0.07 17.42
N LEU A 201 -12.86 -0.50 16.41
CA LEU A 201 -13.22 -1.68 15.58
C LEU A 201 -13.49 -2.97 16.40
N PRO A 202 -12.76 -3.29 17.50
CA PRO A 202 -13.11 -4.42 18.37
C PRO A 202 -14.52 -4.32 18.97
N LYS A 203 -15.01 -3.10 19.22
CA LYS A 203 -16.36 -2.86 19.76
C LYS A 203 -17.44 -3.13 18.71
N VAL A 204 -17.17 -2.88 17.42
CA VAL A 204 -18.08 -3.23 16.32
C VAL A 204 -18.30 -4.75 16.29
N ARG A 205 -17.20 -5.54 16.31
CA ARG A 205 -17.26 -7.00 16.38
C ARG A 205 -17.97 -7.50 17.65
N HIS A 206 -17.82 -6.81 18.78
CA HIS A 206 -18.49 -7.16 20.04
C HIS A 206 -19.99 -6.84 20.04
N ILE A 207 -20.43 -5.76 19.38
CA ILE A 207 -21.84 -5.37 19.28
C ILE A 207 -22.61 -6.25 18.28
N ALA A 208 -21.97 -6.62 17.17
CA ALA A 208 -22.59 -7.35 16.06
C ALA A 208 -21.87 -8.69 15.73
N PRO A 209 -21.58 -9.56 16.72
CA PRO A 209 -20.68 -10.71 16.54
C PRO A 209 -21.22 -11.75 15.54
N GLU A 210 -22.54 -11.87 15.40
CA GLU A 210 -23.16 -12.80 14.46
C GLU A 210 -22.89 -12.48 12.99
N PHE A 211 -22.56 -11.22 12.68
CA PHE A 211 -22.21 -10.79 11.33
C PHE A 211 -20.74 -11.13 10.96
N TYR A 212 -19.92 -11.52 11.94
CA TYR A 212 -18.47 -11.73 11.77
C TYR A 212 -17.93 -13.06 12.33
N LYS A 213 -18.75 -13.88 12.99
CA LYS A 213 -18.35 -15.16 13.58
C LYS A 213 -18.06 -16.25 12.53
N ASP A 214 -18.81 -16.25 11.43
CA ASP A 214 -18.75 -17.26 10.37
C ASP A 214 -17.88 -16.80 9.17
N ILE A 215 -17.38 -15.56 9.22
CA ILE A 215 -16.42 -15.01 8.25
C ILE A 215 -15.03 -15.55 8.57
N LYS A 216 -14.33 -16.10 7.58
CA LYS A 216 -12.98 -16.65 7.77
C LYS A 216 -12.00 -15.55 8.15
N SER A 217 -11.33 -15.71 9.27
CA SER A 217 -10.16 -14.91 9.67
C SER A 217 -8.86 -15.67 9.39
N HIS A 218 -7.74 -14.94 9.44
CA HIS A 218 -6.41 -15.54 9.51
C HIS A 218 -5.94 -15.65 10.96
N ASP A 219 -5.19 -16.72 11.26
CA ASP A 219 -4.59 -16.95 12.59
C ASP A 219 -3.13 -16.47 12.68
N SER A 220 -2.46 -16.22 11.54
CA SER A 220 -1.08 -15.74 11.47
C SER A 220 -0.75 -15.10 10.12
N TRP A 221 -0.32 -13.83 10.13
CA TRP A 221 0.20 -13.17 8.93
C TRP A 221 1.52 -13.77 8.43
N THR A 222 2.38 -14.32 9.31
CA THR A 222 3.56 -15.09 8.89
C THR A 222 3.18 -16.35 8.13
N ALA A 223 2.12 -17.05 8.58
CA ALA A 223 1.59 -18.20 7.86
C ALA A 223 0.95 -17.81 6.53
N VAL A 224 0.33 -16.63 6.44
CA VAL A 224 -0.15 -16.07 5.17
C VAL A 224 1.00 -15.84 4.17
N ILE A 225 2.09 -15.19 4.60
CA ILE A 225 3.29 -14.99 3.75
C ILE A 225 3.84 -16.35 3.28
N TYR A 226 4.02 -17.29 4.23
CA TYR A 226 4.53 -18.62 3.92
C TYR A 226 3.64 -19.34 2.89
N ASN A 227 2.34 -19.46 3.17
CA ASN A 227 1.38 -20.13 2.29
C ASN A 227 1.29 -19.45 0.92
N PHE A 228 1.35 -18.12 0.84
CA PHE A 228 1.36 -17.39 -0.43
C PHE A 228 2.61 -17.69 -1.27
N ILE A 229 3.76 -17.94 -0.62
CA ILE A 229 5.01 -18.31 -1.30
C ILE A 229 5.02 -19.80 -1.69
N THR A 230 4.45 -20.69 -0.87
CA THR A 230 4.66 -22.14 -0.99
C THR A 230 3.46 -22.97 -1.45
N ASP A 231 2.21 -22.49 -1.32
CA ASP A 231 1.03 -23.23 -1.79
C ASP A 231 0.82 -22.98 -3.30
N PRO A 232 0.93 -24.00 -4.16
CA PRO A 232 0.75 -23.83 -5.59
C PRO A 232 -0.70 -23.46 -5.98
N LYS A 233 -1.68 -23.53 -5.06
CA LYS A 233 -3.07 -23.08 -5.30
C LYS A 233 -3.26 -21.57 -5.13
N ILE A 234 -2.28 -20.89 -4.51
CA ILE A 234 -2.33 -19.45 -4.26
C ILE A 234 -1.43 -18.75 -5.29
N SER A 235 -1.95 -17.67 -5.87
CA SER A 235 -1.31 -16.93 -6.95
C SER A 235 -1.69 -15.46 -6.89
N LEU A 236 -0.97 -14.63 -7.67
CA LEU A 236 -1.31 -13.22 -7.88
C LEU A 236 -2.73 -12.99 -8.46
N ARG A 237 -3.38 -14.03 -8.99
CA ARG A 237 -4.73 -13.98 -9.57
C ARG A 237 -5.84 -14.37 -8.60
N ASN A 238 -5.50 -14.76 -7.37
CA ASN A 238 -6.45 -14.96 -6.27
C ASN A 238 -6.92 -13.60 -5.73
N ARG A 239 -7.55 -12.80 -6.59
CA ARG A 239 -8.21 -11.52 -6.28
C ARG A 239 -9.50 -11.42 -7.08
N ILE A 240 -10.50 -10.76 -6.52
CA ILE A 240 -11.77 -10.52 -7.20
C ILE A 240 -11.74 -9.18 -7.94
N LYS A 241 -12.23 -9.18 -9.18
CA LYS A 241 -12.46 -7.98 -9.97
C LYS A 241 -13.97 -7.74 -10.15
N ARG A 242 -14.36 -6.47 -10.19
CA ARG A 242 -15.70 -6.02 -10.57
C ARG A 242 -15.62 -5.26 -11.89
N LYS A 243 -16.73 -5.18 -12.63
CA LYS A 243 -16.82 -4.25 -13.77
C LYS A 243 -16.69 -2.81 -13.24
N LEU A 244 -16.06 -1.95 -14.03
CA LEU A 244 -16.03 -0.51 -13.78
C LEU A 244 -17.46 0.03 -13.75
N ALA A 245 -17.73 0.97 -12.84
CA ALA A 245 -18.95 1.76 -12.88
C ALA A 245 -19.02 2.58 -14.18
N PRO A 246 -20.21 2.94 -14.68
CA PRO A 246 -20.35 3.88 -15.79
C PRO A 246 -19.57 5.17 -15.54
N GLU A 247 -19.01 5.78 -16.59
CA GLU A 247 -18.20 7.00 -16.47
C GLU A 247 -18.96 8.16 -15.80
N SER A 248 -20.28 8.20 -15.94
CA SER A 248 -21.19 9.14 -15.25
C SER A 248 -21.29 8.97 -13.72
N GLU A 249 -20.93 7.79 -13.21
CA GLU A 249 -20.92 7.45 -11.78
C GLU A 249 -19.48 7.44 -11.21
N GLN A 250 -18.47 7.55 -12.07
CA GLN A 250 -17.06 7.68 -11.67
C GLN A 250 -16.78 9.11 -11.19
N HIS A 251 -17.29 9.45 -10.01
CA HIS A 251 -16.93 10.67 -9.29
C HIS A 251 -15.50 10.59 -8.72
N PHE A 252 -14.51 10.56 -9.61
CA PHE A 252 -13.17 10.99 -9.23
C PHE A 252 -13.24 12.44 -8.76
N TYR A 253 -12.58 12.74 -7.64
CA TYR A 253 -12.31 14.13 -7.25
C TYR A 253 -11.60 14.80 -8.43
N GLY A 254 -12.26 15.77 -9.07
CA GLY A 254 -11.68 16.51 -10.17
C GLY A 254 -10.45 17.30 -9.71
N VAL A 255 -9.61 17.72 -10.67
CA VAL A 255 -8.41 18.53 -10.44
C VAL A 255 -8.73 19.67 -9.46
N GLY A 256 -8.19 19.58 -8.26
CA GLY A 256 -8.57 20.50 -7.18
C GLY A 256 -8.15 21.92 -7.49
N THR A 257 -8.87 22.92 -7.00
CA THR A 257 -8.50 24.35 -7.14
C THR A 257 -7.13 24.70 -6.53
N ASN A 258 -6.51 23.75 -5.83
CA ASN A 258 -5.26 23.89 -5.11
C ASN A 258 -4.09 23.13 -5.79
N GLU A 259 -4.29 22.50 -6.95
CA GLU A 259 -3.21 21.84 -7.71
C GLU A 259 -2.40 22.85 -8.54
N THR A 260 -1.17 23.14 -8.09
CA THR A 260 -0.29 24.15 -8.68
C THR A 260 0.84 23.53 -9.52
N ASN A 261 1.00 24.02 -10.76
CA ASN A 261 1.95 23.52 -11.77
C ASN A 261 2.81 24.64 -12.40
N TYR A 262 3.08 25.71 -11.66
CA TYR A 262 3.78 26.91 -12.14
C TYR A 262 5.30 26.72 -12.22
N VAL A 263 5.90 26.10 -11.21
CA VAL A 263 7.34 25.78 -11.16
C VAL A 263 7.66 24.71 -12.19
N TYR A 264 6.84 23.66 -12.29
CA TYR A 264 6.98 22.62 -13.33
C TYR A 264 6.97 23.22 -14.74
N ARG A 265 5.96 24.03 -15.10
CA ARG A 265 5.89 24.67 -16.43
C ARG A 265 7.07 25.63 -16.69
N SER A 266 7.59 26.29 -15.65
CA SER A 266 8.75 27.17 -15.76
C SER A 266 10.04 26.38 -16.03
N ALA A 267 10.24 25.27 -15.32
CA ALA A 267 11.36 24.36 -15.53
C ALA A 267 11.30 23.67 -16.90
N GLU A 268 10.13 23.17 -17.31
CA GLU A 268 9.92 22.57 -18.64
C GLU A 268 10.27 23.56 -19.76
N LYS A 269 9.85 24.83 -19.62
CA LYS A 269 10.17 25.89 -20.59
C LYS A 269 11.66 26.18 -20.66
N LEU A 270 12.35 26.24 -19.52
CA LEU A 270 13.82 26.43 -19.46
C LEU A 270 14.58 25.26 -20.07
N ILE A 271 14.16 24.02 -19.80
CA ILE A 271 14.76 22.81 -20.38
C ILE A 271 14.59 22.82 -21.90
N LYS A 272 13.38 23.12 -22.41
CA LYS A 272 13.13 23.24 -23.86
C LYS A 272 13.98 24.33 -24.51
N LEU A 273 14.17 25.48 -23.85
CA LEU A 273 15.05 26.55 -24.30
C LEU A 273 16.53 26.11 -24.35
N ALA A 274 16.99 25.33 -23.37
CA ALA A 274 18.36 24.80 -23.32
C ALA A 274 18.62 23.64 -24.30
N SER A 275 17.57 22.93 -24.75
CA SER A 275 17.67 21.81 -25.70
C SER A 275 17.38 22.20 -27.15
N LEU A 276 17.12 23.47 -27.45
CA LEU A 276 17.09 23.95 -28.84
C LEU A 276 18.51 23.90 -29.42
N PRO A 277 18.74 23.29 -30.60
CA PRO A 277 20.05 23.35 -31.24
C PRO A 277 20.37 24.81 -31.55
N HIS A 278 21.57 25.27 -31.17
CA HIS A 278 22.08 26.56 -31.59
C HIS A 278 22.19 26.59 -33.11
N MET A 279 21.17 27.12 -33.80
CA MET A 279 21.28 27.56 -35.17
C MET A 279 22.36 28.65 -35.20
N LYS A 280 23.53 28.29 -35.71
CA LYS A 280 24.61 29.23 -35.97
C LYS A 280 24.06 30.29 -36.92
N SER A 281 24.14 31.56 -36.51
CA SER A 281 23.86 32.69 -37.37
C SER A 281 24.84 32.73 -38.54
N SER A 282 24.31 32.78 -39.76
CA SER A 282 25.01 33.16 -40.98
C SER A 282 24.17 34.21 -41.70
#